data_AF-A0A2M6W1W5-F1
#
_entry.id   AF-A0A2M6W1W5-F1
#
_cell.length_a   1.000
_cell.length_b   1.000
_cell.length_c   1.000
_cell.angle_alpha   90.00
_cell.angle_beta   90.00
_cell.angle_gamma   90.00
#
_symmetry.space_group_name_H-M   'P 1'
#
loop_
_entity.id
_entity.type
_entity.pdbx_description
1 polymer ?
#
loop_
_entity_poly.entity_id
_entity_poly.type
_entity_poly.pdbx_seq_one_letter_code
_entity_poly.pdbx_strand_id
1 'polypeptide(L)'
;MTTQEKPILLFNTLYLTSFALYAVLQKNYEFIFYVSIVLFFIILIVVKNKKIGLSPRVLWGLSAWGLLHMMGGTIPVHDSVLYNLQLIPVLLKYDQFVHAFGFGTTTIVGYQLLRPYLKTDLNWTTLSLLLILIGLGAGAMNEILEFIATVIIPETNVGGYVNTSLDLVFNLIGATIAGLWLKKTHAR
;
A
#
# COMPACT_ATOMS: atom_id res chain seq x y z
N MET A 1 -2.70 20.77 -9.71
CA MET A 1 -2.36 19.47 -10.27
C MET A 1 -1.37 19.72 -11.38
N THR A 2 -0.17 19.17 -11.28
CA THR A 2 0.91 19.36 -12.26
C THR A 2 0.63 18.54 -13.53
N THR A 3 1.33 18.83 -14.62
CA THR A 3 1.24 18.04 -15.87
C THR A 3 1.59 16.58 -15.65
N GLN A 4 2.47 16.27 -14.69
CA GLN A 4 2.88 14.89 -14.36
C GLN A 4 1.87 14.16 -13.47
N GLU A 5 1.04 14.88 -12.70
CA GLU A 5 0.00 14.28 -11.85
C GLU A 5 -1.27 13.91 -12.63
N LYS A 6 -1.58 14.64 -13.71
CA LYS A 6 -2.75 14.36 -14.57
C LYS A 6 -2.82 12.91 -15.09
N PRO A 7 -1.76 12.33 -15.68
CA PRO A 7 -1.81 10.94 -16.15
C PRO A 7 -1.99 9.94 -15.00
N ILE A 8 -1.43 10.23 -13.82
CA ILE A 8 -1.58 9.38 -12.63
C ILE A 8 -3.03 9.39 -12.16
N LEU A 9 -3.66 10.56 -12.10
CA LEU A 9 -5.07 10.67 -11.73
C LEU A 9 -5.95 9.93 -12.75
N LEU A 10 -5.71 10.14 -14.05
CA LEU A 10 -6.45 9.44 -15.10
C LEU A 10 -6.32 7.92 -14.94
N PHE A 11 -5.10 7.43 -14.74
CA PHE A 11 -4.83 6.01 -14.51
C PHE A 11 -5.61 5.46 -13.30
N ASN A 12 -5.55 6.16 -12.16
CA ASN A 12 -6.29 5.80 -10.94
C ASN A 12 -7.80 5.77 -11.17
N THR A 13 -8.35 6.81 -11.81
CA THR A 13 -9.77 6.88 -12.11
C THR A 13 -10.21 5.71 -12.99
N LEU A 14 -9.43 5.37 -14.03
CA LEU A 14 -9.78 4.30 -14.95
C LEU A 14 -9.84 2.94 -14.26
N TYR A 15 -8.78 2.52 -13.55
CA TYR A 15 -8.81 1.20 -12.92
C TYR A 15 -9.80 1.16 -11.75
N LEU A 16 -9.90 2.20 -10.93
CA LEU A 16 -10.83 2.19 -9.80
C LEU A 16 -12.29 2.16 -10.26
N THR A 17 -12.65 2.93 -11.28
CA THR A 17 -14.02 2.87 -11.82
C THR A 17 -14.32 1.48 -12.37
N SER A 18 -13.35 0.86 -13.05
CA SER A 18 -13.52 -0.49 -13.62
C SER A 18 -13.72 -1.54 -12.52
N PHE A 19 -12.85 -1.56 -11.51
CA PHE A 19 -12.92 -2.51 -10.40
C PHE A 19 -14.11 -2.24 -9.48
N ALA A 20 -14.48 -0.98 -9.23
CA ALA A 20 -15.66 -0.62 -8.46
C ALA A 20 -16.95 -1.10 -9.16
N LEU A 21 -17.06 -0.87 -10.48
CA LEU A 21 -18.19 -1.36 -11.25
C LEU A 21 -18.27 -2.89 -11.23
N TYR A 22 -17.14 -3.57 -11.42
CA TYR A 22 -17.06 -5.02 -11.28
C TYR A 22 -17.53 -5.50 -9.90
N ALA A 23 -17.06 -4.87 -8.82
CA ALA A 23 -17.45 -5.19 -7.44
C ALA A 23 -18.96 -5.12 -7.23
N VAL A 24 -19.56 -4.02 -7.70
CA VAL A 24 -21.00 -3.75 -7.56
C VAL A 24 -21.82 -4.76 -8.36
N LEU A 25 -21.40 -5.07 -9.59
CA LEU A 25 -22.08 -6.06 -10.42
C LEU A 25 -22.04 -7.47 -9.80
N GLN A 26 -20.95 -7.82 -9.14
CA GLN A 26 -20.81 -9.10 -8.43
C GLN A 26 -21.40 -9.09 -7.01
N LYS A 27 -21.93 -7.94 -6.54
CA LYS A 27 -22.38 -7.75 -5.15
C LYS A 27 -21.32 -8.14 -4.11
N ASN A 28 -20.05 -7.93 -4.44
CA ASN A 28 -18.93 -8.24 -3.55
C ASN A 28 -18.74 -7.09 -2.55
N TYR A 29 -19.45 -7.15 -1.42
CA TYR A 29 -19.44 -6.10 -0.40
C TYR A 29 -18.07 -5.92 0.27
N GLU A 30 -17.32 -7.00 0.46
CA GLU A 30 -15.93 -6.95 0.95
C GLU A 30 -15.09 -6.06 0.03
N PHE A 31 -15.13 -6.33 -1.27
CA PHE A 31 -14.32 -5.58 -2.20
C PHE A 31 -14.81 -4.13 -2.38
N ILE A 32 -16.11 -3.86 -2.28
CA ILE A 32 -16.66 -2.49 -2.23
C ILE A 32 -16.08 -1.71 -1.03
N PHE A 33 -15.96 -2.35 0.14
CA PHE A 33 -15.35 -1.73 1.32
C PHE A 33 -13.89 -1.35 1.06
N TYR A 34 -13.08 -2.25 0.50
CA TYR A 34 -11.68 -1.97 0.17
C TYR A 34 -11.50 -0.89 -0.90
N VAL A 35 -12.32 -0.91 -1.97
CA VAL A 35 -12.35 0.16 -2.98
C VAL A 35 -12.63 1.52 -2.32
N SER A 36 -13.54 1.56 -1.34
CA SER A 36 -13.89 2.79 -0.62
C SER A 36 -12.71 3.33 0.22
N ILE A 37 -11.94 2.44 0.85
CA ILE A 37 -10.71 2.80 1.57
C ILE A 37 -9.66 3.37 0.61
N VAL A 38 -9.42 2.71 -0.52
CA VAL A 38 -8.45 3.19 -1.53
C VAL A 38 -8.87 4.54 -2.09
N LEU A 39 -10.17 4.72 -2.39
CA LEU A 39 -10.73 6.02 -2.81
C LEU A 39 -10.49 7.11 -1.76
N PHE A 40 -10.74 6.81 -0.49
CA PHE A 40 -10.47 7.75 0.61
C PHE A 40 -9.01 8.21 0.62
N PHE A 41 -8.04 7.28 0.52
CA PHE A 41 -6.62 7.64 0.50
C PHE A 41 -6.22 8.41 -0.76
N ILE A 42 -6.74 8.06 -1.93
CA ILE A 42 -6.47 8.82 -3.17
C ILE A 42 -7.01 10.25 -3.07
N ILE A 43 -8.24 10.43 -2.56
CA ILE A 43 -8.82 11.76 -2.34
C ILE A 43 -7.93 12.55 -1.36
N LEU A 44 -7.53 11.92 -0.26
CA LEU A 44 -6.62 12.53 0.72
C LEU A 44 -5.31 12.99 0.07
N ILE A 45 -4.69 12.13 -0.75
CA ILE A 45 -3.47 12.46 -1.48
C ILE A 45 -3.73 13.61 -2.44
N VAL A 46 -4.74 13.54 -3.31
CA VAL A 46 -5.04 14.60 -4.30
C VAL A 46 -5.24 15.96 -3.62
N VAL A 47 -5.99 15.99 -2.51
CA VAL A 47 -6.27 17.21 -1.76
C VAL A 47 -5.02 17.76 -1.07
N LYS A 48 -4.21 16.89 -0.46
CA LYS A 48 -3.06 17.30 0.36
C LYS A 48 -1.76 17.41 -0.43
N ASN A 49 -1.65 16.85 -1.63
CA ASN A 49 -0.37 16.75 -2.34
C ASN A 49 0.19 18.11 -2.74
N LYS A 50 -0.64 19.12 -2.98
CA LYS A 50 -0.16 20.49 -3.23
C LYS A 50 0.66 21.03 -2.05
N LYS A 51 0.36 20.61 -0.82
CA LYS A 51 1.09 21.02 0.39
C LYS A 51 2.23 20.07 0.71
N ILE A 52 2.02 18.76 0.51
CA ILE A 52 3.01 17.72 0.84
C ILE A 52 4.14 17.69 -0.18
N GLY A 53 3.82 17.82 -1.46
CA GLY A 53 4.78 17.77 -2.56
C GLY A 53 5.36 16.38 -2.81
N LEU A 54 4.54 15.31 -2.78
CA LEU A 54 5.01 13.97 -3.11
C LEU A 54 5.53 13.93 -4.55
N SER A 55 6.65 13.24 -4.75
CA SER A 55 7.25 13.11 -6.05
C SER A 55 6.39 12.25 -6.98
N PRO A 56 6.36 12.54 -8.30
CA PRO A 56 5.61 11.75 -9.28
C PRO A 56 5.95 10.26 -9.25
N ARG A 57 7.20 9.90 -8.94
CA ARG A 57 7.64 8.50 -8.79
C ARG A 57 6.93 7.80 -7.63
N VAL A 58 6.78 8.48 -6.50
CA VAL A 58 6.06 7.94 -5.34
C VAL A 58 4.56 7.83 -5.61
N LEU A 59 3.98 8.83 -6.29
CA LEU A 59 2.57 8.77 -6.70
C LEU A 59 2.30 7.60 -7.65
N TRP A 60 3.20 7.31 -8.60
CA TRP A 60 3.12 6.10 -9.42
C TRP A 60 3.26 4.82 -8.59
N GLY A 61 4.17 4.79 -7.61
CA GLY A 61 4.30 3.66 -6.67
C GLY A 61 3.00 3.40 -5.91
N LEU A 62 2.37 4.45 -5.37
CA LEU A 62 1.08 4.35 -4.67
C LEU A 62 -0.05 3.90 -5.61
N SER A 63 -0.04 4.38 -6.86
CA SER A 63 -1.04 4.00 -7.87
C SER A 63 -0.88 2.54 -8.31
N ALA A 64 0.37 2.08 -8.45
CA ALA A 64 0.67 0.68 -8.72
C ALA A 64 0.27 -0.21 -7.54
N TRP A 65 0.52 0.24 -6.30
CA TRP A 65 0.08 -0.49 -5.11
C TRP A 65 -1.44 -0.61 -5.05
N GLY A 66 -2.16 0.49 -5.29
CA GLY A 66 -3.62 0.49 -5.40
C GLY A 66 -4.12 -0.49 -6.47
N LEU A 67 -3.52 -0.47 -7.68
CA LEU A 67 -3.88 -1.42 -8.74
C LEU A 67 -3.65 -2.88 -8.32
N LEU A 68 -2.48 -3.20 -7.76
CA LEU A 68 -2.16 -4.55 -7.29
C LEU A 68 -3.16 -5.02 -6.23
N HIS A 69 -3.56 -4.12 -5.32
CA HIS A 69 -4.55 -4.42 -4.30
C HIS A 69 -5.94 -4.69 -4.92
N MET A 70 -6.35 -3.89 -5.91
CA MET A 70 -7.60 -4.13 -6.65
C MET A 70 -7.58 -5.46 -7.39
N MET A 71 -6.46 -5.79 -8.05
CA MET A 71 -6.27 -7.06 -8.74
C MET A 71 -6.32 -8.25 -7.77
N GLY A 72 -5.65 -8.14 -6.62
CA GLY A 72 -5.56 -9.18 -5.60
C GLY A 72 -6.93 -9.67 -5.13
N GLY A 73 -7.85 -8.74 -4.88
CA GLY A 73 -9.19 -9.04 -4.36
C GLY A 73 -10.25 -9.39 -5.41
N THR A 74 -9.94 -9.29 -6.71
CA THR A 74 -10.96 -9.46 -7.77
C THR A 74 -10.62 -10.46 -8.85
N ILE A 75 -9.34 -10.67 -9.15
CA ILE A 75 -8.94 -11.63 -10.19
C ILE A 75 -9.14 -13.03 -9.62
N PRO A 76 -10.04 -13.84 -10.20
CA PRO A 76 -10.24 -15.21 -9.75
C PRO A 76 -9.04 -16.08 -10.14
N VAL A 77 -8.62 -16.94 -9.23
CA VAL A 77 -7.54 -17.91 -9.38
C VAL A 77 -8.00 -19.22 -8.75
N HIS A 78 -8.35 -20.21 -9.59
CA HIS A 78 -9.00 -21.45 -9.17
C HIS A 78 -10.27 -21.16 -8.36
N ASP A 79 -10.36 -21.69 -7.14
CA ASP A 79 -11.51 -21.56 -6.24
C ASP A 79 -11.41 -20.34 -5.30
N SER A 80 -10.49 -19.41 -5.59
CA SER A 80 -10.20 -18.27 -4.73
C SER A 80 -9.85 -17.01 -5.57
N VAL A 81 -9.48 -15.92 -4.90
CA VAL A 81 -8.92 -14.71 -5.51
C VAL A 81 -7.40 -14.73 -5.56
N LEU A 82 -6.81 -13.86 -6.39
CA LEU A 82 -5.38 -13.72 -6.63
C LEU A 82 -4.57 -13.54 -5.35
N TYR A 83 -5.12 -12.91 -4.30
CA TYR A 83 -4.44 -12.81 -3.00
C TYR A 83 -3.99 -14.14 -2.41
N ASN A 84 -4.75 -15.22 -2.65
CA ASN A 84 -4.43 -16.54 -2.13
C ASN A 84 -3.45 -17.34 -3.00
N LEU A 85 -3.02 -16.79 -4.14
CA LEU A 85 -2.00 -17.44 -4.97
C LEU A 85 -0.67 -17.55 -4.22
N GLN A 86 -0.24 -18.78 -3.94
CA GLN A 86 1.07 -19.05 -3.35
C GLN A 86 2.16 -18.90 -4.42
N LEU A 87 3.06 -17.94 -4.23
CA LEU A 87 4.26 -17.74 -5.05
C LEU A 87 5.41 -18.60 -4.54
N ILE A 88 5.54 -18.69 -3.20
CA ILE A 88 6.42 -19.65 -2.52
C ILE A 88 5.54 -20.40 -1.52
N PRO A 89 5.51 -21.75 -1.56
CA PRO A 89 4.64 -22.54 -0.70
C PRO A 89 4.76 -22.14 0.78
N VAL A 90 3.61 -21.93 1.43
CA VAL A 90 3.47 -21.57 2.87
C VAL A 90 4.04 -20.20 3.26
N LEU A 91 5.03 -19.66 2.56
CA LEU A 91 5.79 -18.48 2.95
C LEU A 91 5.31 -17.18 2.28
N LEU A 92 5.05 -17.22 0.97
CA LEU A 92 4.79 -16.01 0.18
C LEU A 92 3.59 -16.24 -0.72
N LYS A 93 2.49 -15.57 -0.41
CA LYS A 93 1.39 -15.37 -1.34
C LYS A 93 1.55 -14.07 -2.11
N TYR A 94 0.71 -13.87 -3.12
CA TYR A 94 0.57 -12.58 -3.78
C TYR A 94 0.33 -11.45 -2.77
N ASP A 95 -0.44 -11.72 -1.72
CA ASP A 95 -0.72 -10.79 -0.62
C ASP A 95 0.54 -10.21 0.02
N GLN A 96 1.40 -11.08 0.55
CA GLN A 96 2.67 -10.70 1.15
C GLN A 96 3.60 -9.94 0.18
N PHE A 97 3.54 -10.23 -1.12
CA PHE A 97 4.27 -9.45 -2.12
C PHE A 97 3.72 -8.01 -2.23
N VAL A 98 2.39 -7.86 -2.29
CA VAL A 98 1.72 -6.56 -2.32
C VAL A 98 2.02 -5.76 -1.06
N HIS A 99 2.08 -6.42 0.10
CA HIS A 99 2.50 -5.83 1.38
C HIS A 99 3.93 -5.30 1.31
N ALA A 100 4.91 -6.11 0.93
CA ALA A 100 6.30 -5.64 0.82
C ALA A 100 6.44 -4.45 -0.16
N PHE A 101 5.79 -4.51 -1.32
CA PHE A 101 5.81 -3.39 -2.29
C PHE A 101 5.14 -2.13 -1.73
N GLY A 102 3.95 -2.29 -1.16
CA GLY A 102 3.13 -1.22 -0.61
C GLY A 102 3.83 -0.50 0.52
N PHE A 103 4.28 -1.24 1.54
CA PHE A 103 4.88 -0.62 2.72
C PHE A 103 6.33 -0.17 2.51
N GLY A 104 7.03 -0.72 1.53
CA GLY A 104 8.23 -0.08 0.98
C GLY A 104 7.92 1.30 0.37
N THR A 105 6.84 1.39 -0.41
CA THR A 105 6.40 2.67 -1.00
C THR A 105 5.94 3.66 0.07
N THR A 106 5.17 3.23 1.07
CA THR A 106 4.74 4.12 2.18
C THR A 106 5.91 4.56 3.06
N THR A 107 6.96 3.75 3.19
CA THR A 107 8.21 4.16 3.85
C THR A 107 8.87 5.34 3.12
N ILE A 108 8.88 5.32 1.79
CA ILE A 108 9.38 6.44 0.98
C ILE A 108 8.45 7.67 1.11
N VAL A 109 7.13 7.46 1.18
CA VAL A 109 6.18 8.54 1.52
C VAL A 109 6.53 9.16 2.86
N GLY A 110 6.77 8.34 3.89
CA GLY A 110 7.18 8.78 5.23
C GLY A 110 8.42 9.66 5.19
N TYR A 111 9.43 9.28 4.39
CA TYR A 111 10.60 10.13 4.17
C TYR A 111 10.26 11.46 3.52
N GLN A 112 9.44 11.47 2.46
CA GLN A 112 9.07 12.73 1.79
C GLN A 112 8.22 13.64 2.68
N LEU A 113 7.38 13.08 3.55
CA LEU A 113 6.62 13.82 4.55
C LEU A 113 7.53 14.45 5.62
N LEU A 114 8.55 13.72 6.06
CA LEU A 114 9.49 14.19 7.08
C LEU A 114 10.55 15.14 6.53
N ARG A 115 10.97 14.97 5.27
CA ARG A 115 12.11 15.67 4.65
C ARG A 115 12.13 17.18 4.89
N PRO A 116 11.01 17.94 4.80
CA PRO A 116 11.02 19.38 5.06
C PRO A 116 11.40 19.78 6.51
N TYR A 117 11.30 18.85 7.46
CA TYR A 117 11.56 19.06 8.89
C TYR A 117 12.91 18.49 9.34
N LEU A 118 13.63 17.81 8.46
CA LEU A 118 14.92 17.20 8.77
C LEU A 118 16.04 18.24 8.72
N LYS A 119 17.01 18.12 9.63
CA LYS A 119 18.26 18.91 9.61
C LYS A 119 19.16 18.46 8.45
N THR A 120 20.21 19.23 8.17
CA THR A 120 21.19 18.90 7.10
C THR A 120 22.20 17.83 7.52
N ASP A 121 22.62 17.82 8.79
CA ASP A 121 23.49 16.78 9.35
C ASP A 121 22.64 15.69 10.01
N LEU A 122 22.36 14.64 9.24
CA LEU A 122 21.50 13.53 9.65
C LEU A 122 22.31 12.29 9.94
N ASN A 123 22.06 11.67 11.10
CA ASN A 123 22.42 10.29 11.31
C ASN A 123 21.45 9.39 10.51
N TRP A 124 21.86 9.03 9.30
CA TRP A 124 21.05 8.22 8.39
C TRP A 124 20.73 6.83 8.91
N THR A 125 21.55 6.25 9.80
CA THR A 125 21.19 4.99 10.45
C THR A 125 19.96 5.16 11.34
N THR A 126 19.94 6.21 12.16
CA THR A 126 18.79 6.53 13.02
C THR A 126 17.56 6.87 12.19
N LEU A 127 17.72 7.70 11.15
CA LEU A 127 16.61 8.06 10.27
C LEU A 127 16.04 6.84 9.54
N SER A 128 16.88 5.94 9.00
CA SER A 128 16.42 4.71 8.37
C SER A 128 15.61 3.83 9.33
N LEU A 129 16.05 3.69 10.59
CA LEU A 129 15.29 2.94 11.59
C LEU A 129 13.92 3.57 11.86
N LEU A 130 13.86 4.89 12.00
CA LEU A 130 12.58 5.60 12.19
C LEU A 130 11.65 5.46 10.96
N LEU A 131 12.20 5.52 9.76
CA LEU A 131 11.43 5.32 8.53
C LEU A 131 10.89 3.90 8.42
N ILE A 132 11.67 2.89 8.81
CA ILE A 132 11.20 1.49 8.87
C ILE A 132 10.03 1.37 9.84
N LEU A 133 10.11 1.99 11.02
CA LEU A 133 9.01 2.02 11.99
C LEU A 133 7.76 2.73 11.44
N ILE A 134 7.92 3.78 10.65
CA ILE A 134 6.80 4.45 9.96
C ILE A 134 6.14 3.53 8.93
N GLY A 135 6.94 2.82 8.13
CA GLY A 135 6.45 1.82 7.19
C GLY A 135 5.67 0.71 7.88
N LEU A 136 6.21 0.18 8.98
CA LEU A 136 5.53 -0.81 9.82
C LEU A 136 4.25 -0.27 10.45
N GLY A 137 4.23 0.98 10.93
CA GLY A 137 3.04 1.61 11.47
C GLY A 137 1.93 1.77 10.43
N ALA A 138 2.29 2.11 9.18
CA ALA A 138 1.36 2.09 8.06
C ALA A 138 0.86 0.66 7.76
N GLY A 139 1.75 -0.33 7.85
CA GLY A 139 1.43 -1.76 7.76
C GLY A 139 0.39 -2.20 8.79
N ALA A 140 0.65 -1.92 10.07
CA ALA A 140 -0.26 -2.21 11.15
C ALA A 140 -1.62 -1.52 10.99
N MET A 141 -1.65 -0.29 10.46
CA MET A 141 -2.92 0.38 10.14
C MET A 141 -3.71 -0.37 9.07
N ASN A 142 -3.05 -0.97 8.06
CA ASN A 142 -3.71 -1.80 7.07
C ASN A 142 -4.33 -3.05 7.71
N GLU A 143 -3.57 -3.78 8.55
CA GLU A 143 -4.10 -4.94 9.28
C GLU A 143 -5.31 -4.58 10.16
N ILE A 144 -5.31 -3.38 10.76
CA ILE A 144 -6.45 -2.89 11.55
C ILE A 144 -7.68 -2.67 10.65
N LEU A 145 -7.51 -2.15 9.43
CA LEU A 145 -8.62 -1.96 8.49
C LEU A 145 -9.17 -3.30 7.99
N GLU A 146 -8.31 -4.29 7.75
CA GLU A 146 -8.72 -5.66 7.42
C GLU A 146 -9.44 -6.33 8.59
N PHE A 147 -8.92 -6.17 9.81
CA PHE A 147 -9.61 -6.62 11.01
C PHE A 147 -11.01 -5.98 11.14
N ILE A 148 -11.14 -4.67 10.90
CA ILE A 148 -12.45 -4.01 10.88
C ILE A 148 -13.36 -4.65 9.82
N ALA A 149 -12.86 -4.94 8.62
CA ALA A 149 -13.62 -5.62 7.56
C ALA A 149 -14.13 -6.98 8.03
N THR A 150 -13.27 -7.81 8.64
CA THR A 150 -13.65 -9.14 9.16
C THR A 150 -14.72 -9.09 10.26
N VAL A 151 -14.75 -8.01 11.05
CA VAL A 151 -15.73 -7.84 12.12
C VAL A 151 -17.11 -7.43 11.58
N ILE A 152 -17.15 -6.64 10.51
CA ILE A 152 -18.41 -6.05 9.99
C ILE A 152 -18.98 -6.79 8.78
N ILE A 153 -18.18 -7.60 8.09
CA ILE A 153 -18.57 -8.34 6.89
C ILE A 153 -18.55 -9.85 7.21
N PRO A 154 -19.68 -10.57 7.04
CA PRO A 154 -19.80 -11.97 7.47
C PRO A 154 -18.79 -12.95 6.87
N GLU A 155 -18.34 -12.71 5.63
CA GLU A 155 -17.36 -13.52 4.91
C GLU A 155 -16.35 -12.60 4.25
N THR A 156 -15.07 -12.83 4.54
CA THR A 156 -13.95 -12.08 3.97
C THR A 156 -12.84 -13.02 3.54
N ASN A 157 -12.03 -12.60 2.58
CA ASN A 157 -10.84 -13.32 2.13
C ASN A 157 -9.59 -13.03 2.99
N VAL A 158 -9.72 -12.21 4.02
CA VAL A 158 -8.65 -11.91 4.99
C VAL A 158 -8.22 -13.20 5.71
N GLY A 159 -6.91 -13.44 5.78
CA GLY A 159 -6.38 -14.62 6.44
C GLY A 159 -6.40 -14.53 7.97
N GLY A 160 -6.21 -15.67 8.65
CA GLY A 160 -6.10 -15.71 10.11
C GLY A 160 -4.74 -15.25 10.63
N TYR A 161 -4.46 -15.50 11.91
CA TYR A 161 -3.25 -15.05 12.63
C TYR A 161 -1.93 -15.25 11.86
N VAL A 162 -1.74 -16.40 11.20
CA VAL A 162 -0.52 -16.70 10.44
C VAL A 162 -0.40 -15.79 9.21
N ASN A 163 -1.50 -15.45 8.54
CA ASN A 163 -1.49 -14.52 7.40
C ASN A 163 -1.07 -13.13 7.88
N THR A 164 -1.80 -12.56 8.84
CA THR A 164 -1.48 -11.25 9.45
C THR A 164 -0.04 -11.18 9.95
N SER A 165 0.46 -12.25 10.56
CA SER A 165 1.85 -12.31 11.02
C SER A 165 2.84 -12.27 9.85
N LEU A 166 2.57 -13.01 8.77
CA LEU A 166 3.36 -12.95 7.54
C LEU A 166 3.26 -11.57 6.88
N ASP A 167 2.08 -10.97 6.86
CA ASP A 167 1.86 -9.61 6.33
C ASP A 167 2.75 -8.61 7.04
N LEU A 168 2.76 -8.62 8.37
CA LEU A 168 3.69 -7.79 9.17
C LEU A 168 5.18 -8.08 8.89
N VAL A 169 5.55 -9.34 8.65
CA VAL A 169 6.92 -9.69 8.24
C VAL A 169 7.26 -9.09 6.87
N PHE A 170 6.36 -9.17 5.90
CA PHE A 170 6.61 -8.60 4.57
C PHE A 170 6.52 -7.07 4.57
N ASN A 171 5.71 -6.47 5.44
CA ASN A 171 5.74 -5.04 5.73
C ASN A 171 7.14 -4.62 6.22
N LEU A 172 7.74 -5.38 7.15
CA LEU A 172 9.10 -5.15 7.64
C LEU A 172 10.13 -5.26 6.52
N ILE A 173 10.04 -6.28 5.68
CA ILE A 173 10.97 -6.48 4.55
C ILE A 173 10.90 -5.29 3.60
N GLY A 174 9.70 -4.91 3.16
CA GLY A 174 9.48 -3.78 2.27
C GLY A 174 10.02 -2.46 2.83
N ALA A 175 9.66 -2.17 4.09
CA ALA A 175 10.11 -0.97 4.78
C ALA A 175 11.64 -0.93 4.96
N THR A 176 12.26 -2.08 5.29
CA THR A 176 13.71 -2.20 5.44
C THR A 176 14.44 -1.95 4.12
N ILE A 177 13.98 -2.54 3.03
CA ILE A 177 14.55 -2.33 1.70
C ILE A 177 14.50 -0.83 1.34
N ALA A 178 13.34 -0.19 1.54
CA ALA A 178 13.17 1.23 1.26
C ALA A 178 14.07 2.12 2.16
N GLY A 179 14.13 1.85 3.45
CA GLY A 179 14.95 2.60 4.41
C GLY A 179 16.46 2.51 4.11
N LEU A 180 16.94 1.32 3.72
CA LEU A 180 18.33 1.12 3.30
C LEU A 180 18.63 1.79 1.95
N TRP A 181 17.70 1.71 1.00
CA TRP A 181 17.83 2.38 -0.29
C TRP A 181 17.91 3.90 -0.15
N LEU A 182 17.07 4.49 0.71
CA LEU A 182 17.10 5.93 1.01
C LEU A 182 18.43 6.35 1.62
N LYS A 183 18.93 5.61 2.62
CA LYS A 183 20.26 5.85 3.21
C LYS A 183 21.35 5.79 2.15
N LYS A 184 21.39 4.74 1.32
CA LYS A 184 22.40 4.61 0.27
C LYS A 184 22.40 5.77 -0.73
N THR A 185 21.23 6.32 -1.03
CA THR A 185 21.07 7.36 -2.06
C THR A 185 21.25 8.79 -1.54
N HIS A 186 21.09 9.04 -0.24
CA HIS A 186 21.09 10.39 0.33
C HIS A 186 22.14 10.63 1.44
N ALA A 187 22.75 9.60 2.00
CA ALA A 187 23.77 9.72 3.07
C ALA A 187 25.16 10.17 2.60
N ARG A 188 25.23 10.97 1.53
CA ARG A 188 26.49 11.51 1.03
C ARG A 188 26.98 12.67 1.88
#